data_AF-A0A975J095-F1
#
_entry.id   AF-A0A975J095-F1
#
_cell.length_a   1.000
_cell.length_b   1.000
_cell.length_c   1.000
_cell.angle_alpha   90.00
_cell.angle_beta   90.00
_cell.angle_gamma   90.00
#
_symmetry.space_group_name_H-M   'P 1'
#
loop_
_entity.id
_entity.type
_entity.pdbx_description
1 polymer ?
#
loop_
_entity_poly.entity_id
_entity_poly.type
_entity_poly.pdbx_seq_one_letter_code
_entity_poly.pdbx_strand_id
1 'polypeptide(L)'
;MSNLQTIPGIGKSSVELLEAAGFLDEASLAKAGLDQLVAELERANSILKIAKRAPRRAEVEKWLSAARERVGIEEPEETDEPVAPLVAVNYEENPEVAVMLAKAPAAQPLPPKLLIESQLAVSDIPPAVLLNRVVGDLDVRVSETAASKPTKLPVSGASAVQLGDAPAPRRDIDASRIRSIADVAPMASKPGTSSATSGNGDDRVALIRAPREGTNKGRNPESRFYIRGVLHTHPFQVMFGAFVTLVMMVVLPLAIVAAGLLLLSDMRPESFGWVPKWFLAFPIALPVTGLAYLIWGVGAGKRRICGQRLFVPKNCRKNAKAHHVKGIGYIIPTALHMLVFRWFRCTYCGTPVRLKE
;
A
#
# COMPACT_ATOMS: atom_id res chain seq x y z
N MET A 1 -10.83 -33.33 -30.67
CA MET A 1 -10.59 -34.38 -29.66
C MET A 1 -9.14 -34.27 -29.27
N SER A 2 -8.81 -34.35 -27.98
CA SER A 2 -7.47 -34.05 -27.48
C SER A 2 -6.45 -35.12 -27.87
N ASN A 3 -5.36 -34.69 -28.50
CA ASN A 3 -4.21 -35.53 -28.87
C ASN A 3 -3.36 -35.93 -27.64
N LEU A 4 -3.92 -35.91 -26.42
CA LEU A 4 -3.18 -36.21 -25.18
C LEU A 4 -3.41 -37.65 -24.70
N GLN A 5 -4.43 -38.33 -25.23
CA GLN A 5 -4.70 -39.75 -24.94
C GLN A 5 -3.72 -40.71 -25.64
N THR A 6 -2.93 -40.21 -26.59
CA THR A 6 -1.89 -40.95 -27.33
C THR A 6 -0.60 -41.13 -26.55
N ILE A 7 -0.38 -40.35 -25.48
CA ILE A 7 0.80 -40.42 -24.62
C ILE A 7 0.62 -41.56 -23.58
N PRO A 8 1.57 -42.52 -23.48
CA PRO A 8 1.45 -43.63 -22.56
C PRO A 8 1.43 -43.17 -21.09
N GLY A 9 0.43 -43.64 -20.34
CA GLY A 9 0.32 -43.36 -18.90
C GLY A 9 -0.49 -42.13 -18.51
N ILE A 10 -1.08 -41.38 -19.46
CA ILE A 10 -2.05 -40.32 -19.14
C ILE A 10 -3.46 -40.94 -19.02
N GLY A 11 -4.06 -40.87 -17.83
CA GLY A 11 -5.44 -41.33 -17.59
C GLY A 11 -6.48 -40.29 -18.02
N LYS A 12 -7.75 -40.69 -18.20
CA LYS A 12 -8.84 -39.78 -18.61
C LYS A 12 -8.98 -38.54 -17.71
N SER A 13 -8.96 -38.75 -16.39
CA SER A 13 -8.98 -37.66 -15.39
C SER A 13 -7.71 -36.83 -15.35
N SER A 14 -6.61 -37.28 -15.96
CA SER A 14 -5.38 -36.51 -16.15
C SER A 14 -5.43 -35.67 -17.41
N VAL A 15 -6.07 -36.16 -18.48
CA VAL A 15 -6.38 -35.38 -19.70
C VAL A 15 -7.31 -34.22 -19.36
N GLU A 16 -8.43 -34.47 -18.68
CA GLU A 16 -9.37 -33.42 -18.24
C GLU A 16 -8.70 -32.33 -17.38
N LEU A 17 -7.69 -32.71 -16.60
CA LEU A 17 -6.94 -31.83 -15.70
C LEU A 17 -5.87 -31.03 -16.47
N LEU A 18 -5.21 -31.64 -17.46
CA LEU A 18 -4.31 -30.96 -18.41
C LEU A 18 -5.06 -29.94 -19.28
N GLU A 19 -6.22 -30.33 -19.83
CA GLU A 19 -7.12 -29.44 -20.58
C GLU A 19 -7.58 -28.26 -19.72
N ALA A 20 -7.96 -28.51 -18.46
CA ALA A 20 -8.36 -27.47 -17.51
C ALA A 20 -7.18 -26.56 -17.06
N ALA A 21 -5.94 -27.04 -17.16
CA ALA A 21 -4.73 -26.24 -16.97
C ALA A 21 -4.30 -25.48 -18.24
N GLY A 22 -4.98 -25.67 -19.37
CA GLY A 22 -4.72 -24.99 -20.64
C GLY A 22 -3.83 -25.76 -21.63
N PHE A 23 -3.41 -26.98 -21.29
CA PHE A 23 -2.62 -27.84 -22.18
C PHE A 23 -3.56 -28.71 -23.01
N LEU A 24 -3.76 -28.33 -24.28
CA LEU A 24 -4.70 -28.99 -25.21
C LEU A 24 -4.02 -29.96 -26.19
N ASP A 25 -2.73 -29.77 -26.47
CA ASP A 25 -1.97 -30.45 -27.53
C ASP A 25 -0.60 -30.96 -27.05
N GLU A 26 -0.10 -32.05 -27.65
CA GLU A 26 1.22 -32.65 -27.32
C GLU A 26 2.37 -31.63 -27.46
N ALA A 27 2.30 -30.74 -28.46
CA ALA A 27 3.30 -29.69 -28.69
C ALA A 27 3.32 -28.59 -27.61
N SER A 28 2.17 -28.33 -26.97
CA SER A 28 2.08 -27.39 -25.84
C SER A 28 2.59 -28.03 -24.55
N LEU A 29 2.36 -29.34 -24.39
CA LEU A 29 2.88 -30.12 -23.27
C LEU A 29 4.41 -30.26 -23.35
N ALA A 30 4.97 -30.60 -24.51
CA ALA A 30 6.41 -30.81 -24.70
C ALA A 30 7.27 -29.56 -24.36
N LYS A 31 6.72 -28.37 -24.59
CA LYS A 31 7.34 -27.06 -24.31
C LYS A 31 7.22 -26.61 -22.85
N ALA A 32 6.41 -27.29 -22.03
CA ALA A 32 6.22 -26.91 -20.63
C ALA A 32 7.47 -27.21 -19.78
N GLY A 33 7.74 -26.38 -18.78
CA GLY A 33 8.73 -26.66 -17.75
C GLY A 33 8.15 -27.59 -16.67
N LEU A 34 8.90 -28.62 -16.27
CA LEU A 34 8.43 -29.65 -15.32
C LEU A 34 7.87 -29.05 -14.01
N ASP A 35 8.61 -28.14 -13.39
CA ASP A 35 8.20 -27.51 -12.12
C ASP A 35 7.00 -26.57 -12.25
N GLN A 36 6.87 -25.88 -13.39
CA GLN A 36 5.71 -25.02 -13.67
C GLN A 36 4.46 -25.87 -13.87
N LEU A 37 4.57 -26.92 -14.69
CA LEU A 37 3.47 -27.84 -14.99
C LEU A 37 2.99 -28.56 -13.72
N VAL A 38 3.88 -29.08 -12.88
CA VAL A 38 3.47 -29.71 -11.60
C VAL A 38 2.70 -28.73 -10.71
N ALA A 39 3.16 -27.48 -10.58
CA ALA A 39 2.49 -26.46 -9.77
C ALA A 39 1.12 -26.04 -10.35
N GLU A 40 0.98 -26.02 -11.67
CA GLU A 40 -0.29 -25.69 -12.34
C GLU A 40 -1.31 -26.84 -12.25
N LEU A 41 -0.87 -28.10 -12.39
CA LEU A 41 -1.74 -29.27 -12.21
C LEU A 41 -2.18 -29.42 -10.75
N GLU A 42 -1.32 -29.14 -9.76
CA GLU A 42 -1.71 -29.10 -8.35
C GLU A 42 -2.74 -27.99 -8.08
N ARG A 43 -2.51 -26.78 -8.63
CA ARG A 43 -3.44 -25.64 -8.52
C ARG A 43 -4.80 -25.97 -9.16
N ALA A 44 -4.81 -26.47 -10.39
CA ALA A 44 -6.03 -26.85 -11.11
C ALA A 44 -6.83 -27.91 -10.33
N ASN A 45 -6.16 -28.96 -9.83
CA ASN A 45 -6.83 -30.00 -9.08
C ASN A 45 -7.36 -29.53 -7.72
N SER A 46 -6.69 -28.57 -7.06
CA SER A 46 -7.17 -28.00 -5.79
C SER A 46 -8.51 -27.25 -5.95
N ILE A 47 -8.73 -26.62 -7.11
CA ILE A 47 -9.93 -25.85 -7.44
C ILE A 47 -11.03 -26.75 -7.97
N LEU A 48 -10.72 -27.57 -8.98
CA LEU A 48 -11.71 -28.31 -9.77
C LEU A 48 -11.96 -29.74 -9.26
N LYS A 49 -11.05 -30.30 -8.44
CA LYS A 49 -11.15 -31.62 -7.79
C LYS A 49 -11.43 -32.79 -8.75
N ILE A 50 -10.91 -32.67 -9.98
CA ILE A 50 -11.10 -33.63 -11.08
C ILE A 50 -10.50 -35.01 -10.72
N ALA A 51 -9.32 -35.02 -10.08
CA ALA A 51 -8.64 -36.23 -9.65
C ALA A 51 -8.58 -36.32 -8.11
N LYS A 52 -8.78 -37.53 -7.56
CA LYS A 52 -8.67 -37.81 -6.11
C LYS A 52 -7.32 -37.41 -5.49
N ARG A 53 -6.27 -37.32 -6.31
CA ARG A 53 -4.94 -36.83 -5.97
C ARG A 53 -4.34 -36.18 -7.21
N ALA A 54 -3.58 -35.08 -7.05
CA ALA A 54 -2.81 -34.51 -8.15
C ALA A 54 -1.69 -35.49 -8.59
N PRO A 55 -1.30 -35.51 -9.88
CA PRO A 55 -0.22 -36.36 -10.36
C PRO A 55 1.11 -35.98 -9.70
N ARG A 56 1.97 -36.97 -9.48
CA ARG A 56 3.29 -36.77 -8.86
C ARG A 56 4.30 -36.25 -9.88
N ARG A 57 5.35 -35.55 -9.42
CA ARG A 57 6.45 -35.06 -10.28
C ARG A 57 6.97 -36.14 -11.25
N ALA A 58 7.27 -37.34 -10.74
CA ALA A 58 7.77 -38.48 -11.54
C ALA A 58 6.74 -39.13 -12.49
N GLU A 59 5.46 -38.76 -12.41
CA GLU A 59 4.42 -39.13 -13.38
C GLU A 59 4.37 -38.08 -14.50
N VAL A 60 4.36 -36.80 -14.13
CA VAL A 60 4.41 -35.66 -15.05
C VAL A 60 5.69 -35.64 -15.89
N GLU A 61 6.83 -35.97 -15.30
CA GLU A 61 8.13 -36.12 -15.96
C GLU A 61 8.10 -37.14 -17.10
N LYS A 62 7.45 -38.29 -16.89
CA LYS A 62 7.28 -39.34 -17.92
C LYS A 62 6.33 -38.91 -19.03
N TRP A 63 5.31 -38.12 -18.72
CA TRP A 63 4.43 -37.54 -19.74
C TRP A 63 5.19 -36.50 -20.58
N LEU A 64 6.07 -35.72 -19.94
CA LEU A 64 6.89 -34.70 -20.59
C LEU A 64 7.95 -35.34 -21.52
N SER A 65 8.65 -36.37 -21.07
CA SER A 65 9.62 -37.11 -21.90
C SER A 65 8.95 -37.77 -23.10
N ALA A 66 7.82 -38.48 -22.87
CA ALA A 66 7.06 -39.13 -23.94
C ALA A 66 6.41 -38.12 -24.92
N ALA A 67 6.08 -36.90 -24.48
CA ALA A 67 5.63 -35.83 -25.37
C ALA A 67 6.79 -35.28 -26.22
N ARG A 68 7.96 -35.04 -25.62
CA ARG A 68 9.16 -34.52 -26.31
C ARG A 68 9.69 -35.48 -27.36
N GLU A 69 9.79 -36.77 -27.02
CA GLU A 69 10.18 -37.85 -27.94
C GLU A 69 9.29 -37.90 -29.19
N ARG A 70 7.97 -37.69 -29.02
CA ARG A 70 7.00 -37.71 -30.13
C ARG A 70 7.00 -36.45 -30.99
N VAL A 71 7.24 -35.29 -30.39
CA VAL A 71 7.30 -34.00 -31.11
C VAL A 71 8.67 -33.78 -31.75
N GLY A 72 9.66 -34.63 -31.46
CA GLY A 72 11.02 -34.51 -32.01
C GLY A 72 11.80 -33.33 -31.43
N ILE A 73 11.45 -32.91 -30.22
CA ILE A 73 12.19 -31.89 -29.47
C ILE A 73 13.21 -32.65 -28.63
N GLU A 74 14.46 -32.70 -29.12
CA GLU A 74 15.60 -33.12 -28.31
C GLU A 74 15.65 -32.27 -27.04
N GLU A 75 16.08 -32.88 -25.94
CA GLU A 75 16.09 -32.21 -24.64
C GLU A 75 16.90 -30.91 -24.74
N PRO A 76 16.39 -29.76 -24.24
CA PRO A 76 17.32 -28.73 -23.82
C PRO A 76 18.16 -29.39 -22.73
N GLU A 77 19.46 -29.60 -23.01
CA GLU A 77 20.40 -30.15 -22.05
C GLU A 77 20.19 -29.45 -20.70
N GLU A 78 20.15 -30.20 -19.60
CA GLU A 78 20.19 -29.64 -18.25
C GLU A 78 21.54 -28.94 -18.06
N THR A 79 21.60 -27.72 -18.59
CA THR A 79 22.65 -26.76 -18.33
C THR A 79 22.50 -26.37 -16.88
N ASP A 80 23.37 -26.96 -16.04
CA ASP A 80 23.73 -26.48 -14.70
C ASP A 80 24.36 -25.06 -14.73
N GLU A 81 24.08 -24.26 -15.77
CA GLU A 81 24.33 -22.84 -15.76
C GLU A 81 23.31 -22.16 -14.85
N PRO A 82 23.75 -21.47 -13.79
CA PRO A 82 22.83 -20.79 -12.89
C PRO A 82 22.08 -19.73 -13.69
N VAL A 83 20.74 -19.89 -13.80
CA VAL A 83 19.81 -18.98 -14.50
C VAL A 83 20.34 -17.55 -14.43
N ALA A 84 20.86 -17.07 -15.57
CA ALA A 84 21.51 -15.78 -15.61
C ALA A 84 20.52 -14.74 -15.07
N PRO A 85 20.88 -13.99 -14.01
CA PRO A 85 19.94 -13.07 -13.40
C PRO A 85 19.48 -12.10 -14.49
N LEU A 86 18.16 -11.89 -14.61
CA LEU A 86 17.57 -10.96 -15.57
C LEU A 86 18.18 -9.56 -15.35
N VAL A 87 19.24 -9.25 -16.08
CA VAL A 87 19.91 -7.96 -15.99
C VAL A 87 18.99 -6.96 -16.67
N ALA A 88 18.51 -5.99 -15.90
CA ALA A 88 17.79 -4.86 -16.46
C ALA A 88 18.71 -4.16 -17.48
N VAL A 89 18.36 -4.25 -18.77
CA VAL A 89 19.09 -3.57 -19.84
C VAL A 89 19.02 -2.07 -19.56
N ASN A 90 20.17 -1.45 -19.27
CA ASN A 90 20.18 -0.02 -18.98
C ASN A 90 20.08 0.77 -20.30
N TYR A 91 18.85 1.05 -20.72
CA TYR A 91 18.56 1.82 -21.93
C TYR A 91 19.11 3.26 -21.89
N GLU A 92 19.54 3.77 -20.73
CA GLU A 92 20.23 5.06 -20.61
C GLU A 92 21.56 5.12 -21.40
N GLU A 93 22.21 3.97 -21.60
CA GLU A 93 23.47 3.88 -22.36
C GLU A 93 23.27 3.56 -23.85
N ASN A 94 22.03 3.29 -24.28
CA ASN A 94 21.73 3.01 -25.68
C ASN A 94 21.68 4.32 -26.51
N PRO A 95 22.53 4.50 -27.54
CA PRO A 95 22.58 5.73 -28.34
C PRO A 95 21.26 6.02 -29.07
N GLU A 96 20.49 5.01 -29.47
CA GLU A 96 19.19 5.20 -30.11
C GLU A 96 18.15 5.78 -29.14
N VAL A 97 18.16 5.31 -27.90
CA VAL A 97 17.27 5.79 -26.83
C VAL A 97 17.66 7.20 -26.40
N ALA A 98 18.96 7.50 -26.31
CA ALA A 98 19.44 8.87 -26.06
C ALA A 98 18.99 9.85 -27.16
N VAL A 99 19.04 9.46 -28.44
CA VAL A 99 18.54 10.26 -29.56
C VAL A 99 17.02 10.41 -29.52
N MET A 100 16.28 9.38 -29.09
CA MET A 100 14.82 9.45 -28.89
C MET A 100 14.44 10.40 -27.75
N LEU A 101 15.12 10.30 -26.60
CA LEU A 101 14.89 11.16 -25.44
C LEU A 101 15.24 12.63 -25.73
N ALA A 102 16.31 12.89 -26.49
CA ALA A 102 16.66 14.24 -26.94
C ALA A 102 15.63 14.87 -27.89
N LYS A 103 14.81 14.05 -28.56
CA LYS A 103 13.70 14.50 -29.42
C LYS A 103 12.33 14.49 -28.72
N ALA A 104 12.26 13.98 -27.48
CA ALA A 104 10.99 13.86 -26.77
C ALA A 104 10.52 15.23 -26.24
N PRO A 105 9.22 15.58 -26.37
CA PRO A 105 8.69 16.84 -25.87
C PRO A 105 8.69 16.85 -24.33
N ALA A 106 9.59 17.64 -23.74
CA ALA A 106 9.68 17.80 -22.29
C ALA A 106 8.53 18.66 -21.74
N ALA A 107 7.86 18.19 -20.69
CA ALA A 107 6.82 18.96 -20.01
C ALA A 107 7.43 20.09 -19.15
N GLN A 108 7.40 21.32 -19.66
CA GLN A 108 7.87 22.49 -18.93
C GLN A 108 6.82 22.94 -17.89
N PRO A 109 7.18 23.08 -16.59
CA PRO A 109 6.23 23.48 -15.56
C PRO A 109 5.85 24.97 -15.71
N LEU A 110 4.58 25.24 -16.03
CA LEU A 110 4.05 26.60 -16.11
C LEU A 110 3.89 27.22 -14.71
N PRO A 111 4.45 28.43 -14.45
CA PRO A 111 4.24 29.13 -13.19
C PRO A 111 2.78 29.62 -13.07
N PRO A 112 2.17 29.56 -11.88
CA PRO A 112 0.74 29.82 -11.70
C PRO A 112 0.31 31.27 -11.98
N LYS A 113 1.26 32.22 -12.04
CA LYS A 113 0.97 33.61 -12.44
C LYS A 113 0.57 33.71 -13.91
N LEU A 114 1.29 33.02 -14.80
CA LEU A 114 0.99 33.03 -16.23
C LEU A 114 -0.40 32.46 -16.51
N LEU A 115 -0.82 31.39 -15.81
CA LEU A 115 -2.16 30.82 -15.95
C LEU A 115 -3.28 31.83 -15.63
N ILE A 116 -3.06 32.71 -14.64
CA ILE A 116 -4.02 33.74 -14.24
C ILE A 116 -4.02 34.89 -15.25
N GLU A 117 -2.83 35.35 -15.67
CA GLU A 117 -2.65 36.44 -16.64
C GLU A 117 -3.23 36.09 -18.02
N SER A 118 -3.06 34.84 -18.46
CA SER A 118 -3.59 34.34 -19.75
C SER A 118 -4.98 33.68 -19.64
N GLN A 119 -5.63 33.74 -18.47
CA GLN A 119 -6.95 33.15 -18.19
C GLN A 119 -7.08 31.65 -18.54
N LEU A 120 -5.97 30.89 -18.49
CA LEU A 120 -5.98 29.46 -18.79
C LEU A 120 -6.54 28.64 -17.62
N ALA A 121 -7.64 27.94 -17.87
CA ALA A 121 -8.17 26.96 -16.94
C ALA A 121 -7.36 25.65 -17.00
N VAL A 122 -7.44 24.85 -15.93
CA VAL A 122 -6.75 23.54 -15.87
C VAL A 122 -7.28 22.55 -16.92
N SER A 123 -8.50 22.77 -17.44
CA SER A 123 -9.09 22.06 -18.57
C SER A 123 -8.39 22.31 -19.90
N ASP A 124 -7.72 23.46 -20.03
CA ASP A 124 -7.21 23.97 -21.31
C ASP A 124 -5.76 23.51 -21.55
N ILE A 125 -5.15 22.94 -20.50
CA ILE A 125 -3.85 22.27 -20.56
C ILE A 125 -4.08 20.85 -21.09
N PRO A 126 -3.54 20.48 -22.26
CA PRO A 126 -3.72 19.14 -22.80
C PRO A 126 -3.13 18.08 -21.85
N PRO A 127 -3.80 16.94 -21.65
CA PRO A 127 -3.30 15.90 -20.75
C PRO A 127 -1.98 15.35 -21.29
N ALA A 128 -0.93 15.38 -20.47
CA ALA A 128 0.37 14.86 -20.85
C ALA A 128 0.27 13.36 -21.18
N VAL A 129 0.83 12.95 -22.32
CA VAL A 129 0.93 11.54 -22.70
C VAL A 129 1.95 10.87 -21.79
N LEU A 130 1.46 10.24 -20.73
CA LEU A 130 2.27 9.39 -19.87
C LEU A 130 2.70 8.15 -20.66
N LEU A 131 4.02 7.93 -20.80
CA LEU A 131 4.58 6.77 -21.53
C LEU A 131 4.00 5.43 -21.02
N ASN A 132 3.68 5.33 -19.73
CA ASN A 132 3.00 4.18 -19.11
C ASN A 132 1.55 3.94 -19.57
N ARG A 133 1.05 4.67 -20.58
CA ARG A 133 -0.31 4.53 -21.14
C ARG A 133 -0.32 4.32 -22.66
N VAL A 134 0.83 4.23 -23.31
CA VAL A 134 0.90 3.81 -24.72
C VAL A 134 0.71 2.30 -24.76
N VAL A 135 -0.44 1.85 -25.27
CA VAL A 135 -0.73 0.43 -25.47
C VAL A 135 -0.28 0.07 -26.89
N GLY A 136 0.89 -0.55 -27.00
CA GLY A 136 1.51 -1.00 -28.24
C GLY A 136 3.02 -1.19 -28.05
N ASP A 137 3.48 -2.42 -28.27
CA ASP A 137 4.87 -2.85 -28.45
C ASP A 137 5.93 -2.24 -27.50
N LEU A 138 5.82 -2.57 -26.22
CA LEU A 138 6.98 -2.73 -25.34
C LEU A 138 7.39 -4.22 -25.27
N ASP A 139 7.51 -4.84 -26.46
CA ASP A 139 8.14 -6.15 -26.62
C ASP A 139 9.63 -6.00 -26.32
N VAL A 140 10.03 -6.40 -25.12
CA VAL A 140 11.44 -6.50 -24.72
C VAL A 140 12.08 -7.61 -25.55
N ARG A 141 12.62 -7.25 -26.71
CA ARG A 141 13.41 -8.16 -27.55
C ARG A 141 14.71 -8.49 -26.84
N VAL A 142 14.72 -9.66 -26.19
CA VAL A 142 15.93 -10.26 -25.63
C VAL A 142 16.76 -10.82 -26.77
N SER A 143 17.93 -10.22 -27.01
CA SER A 143 18.94 -10.75 -27.92
C SER A 143 20.16 -11.20 -27.12
N GLU A 144 20.54 -12.46 -27.25
CA GLU A 144 21.82 -12.95 -26.75
C GLU A 144 22.96 -12.34 -27.57
N THR A 145 23.98 -11.78 -26.92
CA THR A 145 25.26 -11.49 -27.59
C THR A 145 26.41 -11.54 -26.59
N ALA A 146 27.51 -12.15 -27.02
CA ALA A 146 28.58 -12.60 -26.13
C ALA A 146 29.37 -11.47 -25.46
N ALA A 147 29.92 -11.78 -24.28
CA ALA A 147 30.61 -10.83 -23.41
C ALA A 147 31.87 -10.20 -24.04
N SER A 148 32.02 -8.87 -23.86
CA SER A 148 33.29 -8.17 -24.04
C SER A 148 33.69 -7.43 -22.77
N LYS A 149 35.01 -7.32 -22.51
CA LYS A 149 35.57 -6.88 -21.22
C LYS A 149 35.56 -5.35 -21.05
N PRO A 150 35.36 -4.82 -19.83
CA PRO A 150 35.23 -3.38 -19.60
C PRO A 150 36.59 -2.64 -19.60
N THR A 151 36.61 -1.46 -20.22
CA THR A 151 37.74 -0.52 -20.19
C THR A 151 37.36 0.72 -19.36
N LYS A 152 38.27 1.22 -18.50
CA LYS A 152 38.05 2.40 -17.63
C LYS A 152 38.81 3.62 -18.13
N LEU A 153 38.16 4.80 -18.18
CA LEU A 153 38.75 6.16 -18.24
C LEU A 153 37.79 7.18 -17.55
N PRO A 154 38.17 8.46 -17.26
CA PRO A 154 37.77 9.10 -15.99
C PRO A 154 36.91 10.39 -16.04
N VAL A 155 36.09 10.53 -14.98
CA VAL A 155 35.61 11.71 -14.22
C VAL A 155 35.52 13.12 -14.87
N SER A 156 34.28 13.58 -15.09
CA SER A 156 33.71 14.93 -14.81
C SER A 156 32.17 14.89 -15.02
N GLY A 157 31.27 15.69 -14.41
CA GLY A 157 31.38 16.74 -13.39
C GLY A 157 30.00 17.37 -13.01
N ALA A 158 29.99 18.39 -12.14
CA ALA A 158 28.90 19.36 -11.87
C ALA A 158 27.41 18.91 -11.79
N SER A 159 26.99 18.42 -10.61
CA SER A 159 25.72 18.73 -9.90
C SER A 159 24.47 19.20 -10.66
N ALA A 160 23.40 18.37 -10.66
CA ALA A 160 22.23 18.57 -9.76
C ALA A 160 21.20 17.41 -9.85
N VAL A 161 20.48 17.15 -8.75
CA VAL A 161 19.37 16.18 -8.60
C VAL A 161 19.76 14.69 -8.71
N GLN A 162 20.19 14.10 -7.59
CA GLN A 162 20.02 12.66 -7.36
C GLN A 162 18.75 12.43 -6.53
N LEU A 163 17.67 12.03 -7.21
CA LEU A 163 16.55 11.36 -6.55
C LEU A 163 16.88 9.86 -6.55
N GLY A 164 17.14 9.30 -5.38
CA GLY A 164 17.59 7.91 -5.27
C GLY A 164 16.44 6.92 -5.45
N ASP A 165 16.45 6.16 -6.55
CA ASP A 165 15.80 4.85 -6.64
C ASP A 165 16.60 3.92 -7.56
N ALA A 166 17.53 3.17 -6.97
CA ALA A 166 18.07 1.93 -7.53
C ALA A 166 18.51 1.01 -6.36
N PRO A 167 18.07 -0.25 -6.29
CA PRO A 167 18.46 -1.17 -5.23
C PRO A 167 19.86 -1.74 -5.51
N ALA A 168 20.88 -1.15 -4.90
CA ALA A 168 22.23 -1.73 -4.86
C ALA A 168 22.29 -2.90 -3.85
N PRO A 169 23.13 -3.93 -4.07
CA PRO A 169 23.06 -5.21 -3.36
C PRO A 169 23.44 -5.10 -1.88
N ARG A 170 23.02 -6.10 -1.09
CA ARG A 170 23.40 -6.24 0.32
C ARG A 170 24.93 -6.25 0.44
N ARG A 171 25.48 -5.16 1.00
CA ARG A 171 26.86 -5.08 1.47
C ARG A 171 26.88 -5.47 2.93
N ASP A 172 27.68 -6.47 3.27
CA ASP A 172 27.95 -6.79 4.66
C ASP A 172 28.68 -5.63 5.34
N ILE A 173 28.35 -5.43 6.62
CA ILE A 173 28.76 -4.26 7.37
C ILE A 173 30.10 -4.55 8.05
N ASP A 174 31.15 -3.89 7.58
CA ASP A 174 32.47 -3.94 8.21
C ASP A 174 32.43 -3.25 9.59
N ALA A 175 32.35 -4.07 10.64
CA ALA A 175 32.23 -3.62 12.02
C ALA A 175 33.44 -2.81 12.51
N SER A 176 34.60 -2.91 11.85
CA SER A 176 35.79 -2.11 12.19
C SER A 176 35.60 -0.61 11.91
N ARG A 177 34.61 -0.25 11.09
CA ARG A 177 34.34 1.13 10.64
C ARG A 177 33.25 1.85 11.44
N ILE A 178 32.60 1.15 12.38
CA ILE A 178 31.52 1.70 13.21
C ILE A 178 32.13 2.40 14.44
N ARG A 179 32.28 3.73 14.36
CA ARG A 179 32.59 4.53 15.56
C ARG A 179 31.41 4.53 16.52
N SER A 180 31.69 4.53 17.82
CA SER A 180 30.65 4.48 18.83
C SER A 180 29.90 5.82 18.89
N ILE A 181 28.65 5.79 19.37
CA ILE A 181 27.81 7.00 19.46
C ILE A 181 28.39 8.06 20.43
N ALA A 182 29.28 7.66 21.34
CA ALA A 182 30.01 8.58 22.22
C ALA A 182 31.04 9.43 21.45
N ASP A 183 31.64 8.91 20.38
CA ASP A 183 32.73 9.56 19.63
C ASP A 183 32.23 10.72 18.73
N VAL A 184 30.92 10.80 18.48
CA VAL A 184 30.30 11.78 17.56
C VAL A 184 29.68 12.97 18.32
N ALA A 185 29.60 12.89 19.65
CA ALA A 185 28.98 13.91 20.50
C ALA A 185 29.53 15.36 20.36
N PRO A 186 30.84 15.62 20.15
CA PRO A 186 31.36 16.99 20.20
C PRO A 186 31.17 17.82 18.90
N MET A 187 30.73 17.23 17.79
CA MET A 187 30.60 17.93 16.49
C MET A 187 29.15 18.28 16.08
N ALA A 188 28.15 17.99 16.91
CA ALA A 188 26.75 18.33 16.64
C ALA A 188 26.43 19.81 16.95
N SER A 189 27.15 20.75 16.34
CA SER A 189 26.88 22.18 16.47
C SER A 189 25.60 22.57 15.70
N LYS A 190 24.49 22.71 16.45
CA LYS A 190 23.23 23.42 16.11
C LYS A 190 22.68 23.26 14.67
N PRO A 191 21.57 22.52 14.45
CA PRO A 191 20.86 22.60 13.17
C PRO A 191 20.30 24.02 12.97
N GLY A 192 20.68 24.65 11.86
CA GLY A 192 20.32 26.04 11.57
C GLY A 192 18.83 26.22 11.28
N THR A 193 18.20 27.16 11.99
CA THR A 193 16.90 27.72 11.64
C THR A 193 17.02 28.52 10.34
N SER A 194 16.47 28.00 9.24
CA SER A 194 16.27 28.78 8.01
C SER A 194 15.08 29.72 8.18
N SER A 195 15.30 30.89 8.76
CA SER A 195 14.32 31.97 8.82
C SER A 195 14.13 32.60 7.43
N ALA A 196 13.18 32.07 6.66
CA ALA A 196 12.78 32.64 5.38
C ALA A 196 11.56 33.56 5.57
N THR A 197 11.80 34.87 5.58
CA THR A 197 10.75 35.89 5.66
C THR A 197 10.14 36.12 4.28
N SER A 198 9.03 35.43 3.94
CA SER A 198 8.33 35.68 2.67
C SER A 198 6.86 35.19 2.65
N GLY A 199 5.90 36.11 2.69
CA GLY A 199 4.56 35.95 2.11
C GLY A 199 3.54 35.04 2.81
N ASN A 200 2.31 35.54 2.98
CA ASN A 200 1.13 34.79 3.47
C ASN A 200 0.84 33.46 2.74
N GLY A 201 1.37 33.27 1.53
CA GLY A 201 1.25 32.04 0.75
C GLY A 201 2.14 30.91 1.28
N ASP A 202 3.42 31.18 1.51
CA ASP A 202 4.37 30.18 2.00
C ASP A 202 4.10 29.82 3.46
N ASP A 203 3.67 30.78 4.28
CA ASP A 203 3.19 30.51 5.65
C ASP A 203 2.07 29.48 5.69
N ARG A 204 1.09 29.55 4.76
CA ARG A 204 0.02 28.55 4.65
C ARG A 204 0.57 27.17 4.26
N VAL A 205 1.57 27.09 3.39
CA VAL A 205 2.20 25.83 2.97
C VAL A 205 3.08 25.25 4.09
N ALA A 206 3.82 26.10 4.80
CA ALA A 206 4.62 25.75 5.98
C ALA A 206 3.73 25.20 7.10
N LEU A 207 2.61 25.87 7.39
CA LEU A 207 1.59 25.40 8.34
C LEU A 207 1.05 24.00 7.99
N ILE A 208 0.83 23.69 6.71
CA ILE A 208 0.41 22.34 6.31
C ILE A 208 1.50 21.31 6.65
N ARG A 209 2.78 21.62 6.46
CA ARG A 209 3.90 20.68 6.61
C ARG A 209 4.40 20.53 8.05
N ALA A 210 4.54 21.62 8.79
CA ALA A 210 5.16 21.68 10.11
C ALA A 210 4.31 22.50 11.12
N PRO A 211 4.42 22.25 12.44
CA PRO A 211 3.83 23.12 13.46
C PRO A 211 4.58 24.46 13.53
N ARG A 212 3.90 25.54 13.94
CA ARG A 212 4.59 26.81 14.24
C ARG A 212 5.58 26.61 15.39
N GLU A 213 6.68 27.33 15.36
CA GLU A 213 7.73 27.30 16.40
C GLU A 213 7.17 27.60 17.80
N GLY A 214 6.20 28.51 17.89
CA GLY A 214 5.50 28.84 19.15
C GLY A 214 4.66 27.70 19.74
N THR A 215 4.04 26.84 18.91
CA THR A 215 3.07 25.82 19.36
C THR A 215 3.70 24.75 20.27
N ASN A 216 4.98 24.44 20.06
CA ASN A 216 5.72 23.43 20.81
C ASN A 216 6.86 24.01 21.68
N LYS A 217 7.02 25.34 21.76
CA LYS A 217 8.09 25.99 22.53
C LYS A 217 8.06 25.51 23.99
N GLY A 218 9.20 25.00 24.48
CA GLY A 218 9.34 24.48 25.85
C GLY A 218 8.71 23.09 26.10
N ARG A 219 8.15 22.40 25.10
CA ARG A 219 7.62 21.03 25.27
C ARG A 219 8.64 19.99 24.85
N ASN A 220 8.86 18.98 25.70
CA ASN A 220 9.71 17.82 25.37
C ASN A 220 9.18 17.12 24.09
N PRO A 221 10.02 16.93 23.03
CA PRO A 221 9.66 16.25 21.78
C PRO A 221 9.08 14.84 21.91
N GLU A 222 9.34 14.14 23.01
CA GLU A 222 8.82 12.78 23.27
C GLU A 222 7.40 12.81 23.85
N SER A 223 7.04 13.88 24.56
CA SER A 223 5.79 13.98 25.30
C SER A 223 4.53 13.79 24.44
N ARG A 224 3.44 13.40 25.09
CA ARG A 224 2.11 13.29 24.44
C ARG A 224 1.51 14.65 24.08
N PHE A 225 1.94 15.71 24.77
CA PHE A 225 1.54 17.10 24.50
C PHE A 225 2.36 17.79 23.40
N TYR A 226 3.42 17.16 22.90
CA TYR A 226 4.15 17.64 21.73
C TYR A 226 3.32 17.39 20.47
N ILE A 227 2.87 18.47 19.82
CA ILE A 227 1.97 18.44 18.67
C ILE A 227 2.79 18.11 17.42
N ARG A 228 2.46 16.99 16.76
CA ARG A 228 3.22 16.45 15.62
C ARG A 228 2.41 16.50 14.33
N GLY A 229 3.10 16.77 13.22
CA GLY A 229 2.62 16.47 11.87
C GLY A 229 1.70 17.50 11.21
N VAL A 230 1.04 17.02 10.16
CA VAL A 230 0.33 17.82 9.15
C VAL A 230 -0.99 18.38 9.70
N LEU A 231 -1.31 19.64 9.38
CA LEU A 231 -2.58 20.25 9.78
C LEU A 231 -3.76 19.63 9.00
N HIS A 232 -4.85 19.28 9.70
CA HIS A 232 -6.07 18.83 9.03
C HIS A 232 -6.87 20.00 8.45
N THR A 233 -7.39 19.87 7.22
CA THR A 233 -8.15 20.94 6.53
C THR A 233 -9.38 21.40 7.32
N HIS A 234 -10.10 20.46 7.92
CA HIS A 234 -11.24 20.73 8.80
C HIS A 234 -10.99 20.10 10.18
N PRO A 235 -10.34 20.83 11.11
CA PRO A 235 -9.97 20.27 12.42
C PRO A 235 -11.20 20.10 13.32
N PHE A 236 -12.10 21.09 13.35
CA PHE A 236 -13.32 21.06 14.16
C PHE A 236 -14.27 19.93 13.77
N GLN A 237 -14.47 19.67 12.47
CA GLN A 237 -15.33 18.59 11.99
C GLN A 237 -14.80 17.21 12.43
N VAL A 238 -13.49 16.98 12.38
CA VAL A 238 -12.88 15.71 12.85
C VAL A 238 -12.93 15.59 14.36
N MET A 239 -12.73 16.67 15.12
CA MET A 239 -12.94 16.67 16.57
C MET A 239 -14.39 16.36 16.95
N PHE A 240 -15.37 16.97 16.28
CA PHE A 240 -16.78 16.71 16.54
C PHE A 240 -17.17 15.28 16.16
N GLY A 241 -16.69 14.78 15.01
CA GLY A 241 -16.82 13.36 14.63
C GLY A 241 -16.21 12.40 15.67
N ALA A 242 -15.09 12.75 16.28
CA ALA A 242 -14.49 11.97 17.37
C ALA A 242 -15.37 11.93 18.61
N PHE A 243 -15.92 13.09 19.02
CA PHE A 243 -16.85 13.19 20.15
C PHE A 243 -18.13 12.38 19.91
N VAL A 244 -18.79 12.58 18.77
CA VAL A 244 -20.01 11.83 18.39
C VAL A 244 -19.74 10.33 18.33
N THR A 245 -18.58 9.89 17.83
CA THR A 245 -18.19 8.47 17.82
C THR A 245 -18.07 7.90 19.24
N LEU A 246 -17.49 8.64 20.19
CA LEU A 246 -17.40 8.20 21.59
C LEU A 246 -18.79 8.15 22.25
N VAL A 247 -19.65 9.12 22.00
CA VAL A 247 -21.05 9.10 22.48
C VAL A 247 -21.78 7.88 21.92
N MET A 248 -21.68 7.60 20.62
CA MET A 248 -22.32 6.44 20.00
C MET A 248 -21.80 5.10 20.58
N MET A 249 -20.50 5.00 20.89
CA MET A 249 -19.91 3.82 21.53
C MET A 249 -20.42 3.57 22.96
N VAL A 250 -21.01 4.58 23.62
CA VAL A 250 -21.64 4.47 24.95
C VAL A 250 -23.16 4.28 24.82
N VAL A 251 -23.82 5.05 23.97
CA VAL A 251 -25.28 5.00 23.78
C VAL A 251 -25.73 3.67 23.15
N LEU A 252 -24.98 3.11 22.21
CA LEU A 252 -25.33 1.83 21.57
C LEU A 252 -25.44 0.66 22.57
N PRO A 253 -24.42 0.31 23.38
CA PRO A 253 -24.55 -0.78 24.34
C PRO A 253 -25.60 -0.48 25.43
N LEU A 254 -25.72 0.78 25.89
CA LEU A 254 -26.75 1.15 26.87
C LEU A 254 -28.17 1.03 26.31
N ALA A 255 -28.39 1.37 25.04
CA ALA A 255 -29.66 1.17 24.36
C ALA A 255 -29.99 -0.32 24.15
N ILE A 256 -29.00 -1.17 23.88
CA ILE A 256 -29.18 -2.63 23.79
C ILE A 256 -29.59 -3.20 25.16
N VAL A 257 -28.92 -2.79 26.24
CA VAL A 257 -29.28 -3.20 27.61
C VAL A 257 -30.68 -2.66 27.97
N ALA A 258 -31.00 -1.41 27.61
CA ALA A 258 -32.32 -0.82 27.85
C ALA A 258 -33.44 -1.56 27.11
N ALA A 259 -33.23 -1.91 25.84
CA ALA A 259 -34.17 -2.69 25.05
C ALA A 259 -34.37 -4.11 25.64
N GLY A 260 -33.28 -4.76 26.07
CA GLY A 260 -33.36 -6.06 26.74
C GLY A 260 -34.11 -6.01 28.08
N LEU A 261 -33.92 -4.95 28.87
CA LEU A 261 -34.68 -4.73 30.10
C LEU A 261 -36.16 -4.43 29.82
N LEU A 262 -36.47 -3.60 28.83
CA LEU A 262 -37.87 -3.33 28.44
C LEU A 262 -38.58 -4.59 27.93
N LEU A 263 -37.92 -5.43 27.14
CA LEU A 263 -38.50 -6.74 26.75
C LEU A 263 -38.72 -7.67 27.95
N LEU A 264 -37.96 -7.50 29.03
CA LEU A 264 -38.12 -8.28 30.27
C LEU A 264 -39.16 -7.67 31.22
N SER A 265 -39.57 -6.40 31.05
CA SER A 265 -40.59 -5.76 31.90
C SER A 265 -41.96 -6.38 31.71
N ASP A 266 -42.31 -6.67 30.46
CA ASP A 266 -43.61 -7.22 30.08
C ASP A 266 -43.79 -8.65 30.61
N MET A 267 -42.69 -9.35 30.91
CA MET A 267 -42.69 -10.71 31.46
C MET A 267 -42.77 -10.75 33.00
N ARG A 268 -42.33 -9.70 33.71
CA ARG A 268 -42.17 -9.67 35.19
C ARG A 268 -42.53 -8.29 35.81
N PRO A 269 -43.73 -7.74 35.56
CA PRO A 269 -44.06 -6.34 35.85
C PRO A 269 -43.98 -5.96 37.34
N GLU A 270 -44.37 -6.86 38.24
CA GLU A 270 -44.40 -6.62 39.70
C GLU A 270 -43.03 -6.28 40.30
N SER A 271 -41.94 -6.70 39.65
CA SER A 271 -40.58 -6.51 40.15
C SER A 271 -39.87 -5.27 39.59
N PHE A 272 -40.47 -4.54 38.64
CA PHE A 272 -39.71 -3.63 37.77
C PHE A 272 -39.28 -2.28 38.35
N GLY A 273 -39.58 -2.01 39.63
CA GLY A 273 -39.23 -0.76 40.31
C GLY A 273 -37.73 -0.45 40.43
N TRP A 274 -36.85 -1.43 40.19
CA TRP A 274 -35.39 -1.22 40.20
C TRP A 274 -34.83 -0.60 38.92
N VAL A 275 -35.56 -0.63 37.80
CA VAL A 275 -35.09 -0.06 36.53
C VAL A 275 -35.38 1.45 36.50
N PRO A 276 -34.35 2.32 36.44
CA PRO A 276 -34.59 3.76 36.52
C PRO A 276 -35.29 4.30 35.26
N LYS A 277 -36.30 5.16 35.43
CA LYS A 277 -37.06 5.74 34.30
C LYS A 277 -36.19 6.51 33.29
N TRP A 278 -35.05 7.07 33.73
CA TRP A 278 -34.10 7.75 32.83
C TRP A 278 -33.41 6.80 31.84
N PHE A 279 -33.46 5.48 32.06
CA PHE A 279 -32.86 4.49 31.17
C PHE A 279 -33.60 4.38 29.82
N LEU A 280 -34.87 4.80 29.73
CA LEU A 280 -35.59 4.97 28.45
C LEU A 280 -34.97 6.06 27.56
N ALA A 281 -34.14 6.96 28.09
CA ALA A 281 -33.50 7.99 27.27
C ALA A 281 -32.54 7.39 26.21
N PHE A 282 -31.94 6.23 26.46
CA PHE A 282 -30.98 5.61 25.53
C PHE A 282 -31.58 5.10 24.22
N PRO A 283 -32.66 4.28 24.21
CA PRO A 283 -33.30 3.88 22.95
C PRO A 283 -33.87 5.08 22.18
N ILE A 284 -34.34 6.12 22.87
CA ILE A 284 -34.82 7.37 22.25
C ILE A 284 -33.67 8.21 21.67
N ALA A 285 -32.51 8.25 22.35
CA ALA A 285 -31.33 8.98 21.88
C ALA A 285 -30.61 8.27 20.72
N LEU A 286 -30.66 6.93 20.66
CA LEU A 286 -29.99 6.12 19.64
C LEU A 286 -30.18 6.63 18.20
N PRO A 287 -31.41 6.90 17.68
CA PRO A 287 -31.58 7.41 16.32
C PRO A 287 -30.90 8.77 16.10
N VAL A 288 -30.96 9.67 17.08
CA VAL A 288 -30.32 11.00 17.01
C VAL A 288 -28.80 10.87 16.99
N THR A 289 -28.22 10.07 17.89
CA THR A 289 -26.77 9.83 17.94
C THR A 289 -26.27 9.02 16.74
N GLY A 290 -27.09 8.09 16.24
CA GLY A 290 -26.81 7.30 15.04
C GLY A 290 -26.76 8.16 13.78
N LEU A 291 -27.74 9.04 13.58
CA LEU A 291 -27.76 9.99 12.46
C LEU A 291 -26.55 10.95 12.55
N ALA A 292 -26.24 11.48 13.74
CA ALA A 292 -25.06 12.29 13.95
C ALA A 292 -23.75 11.52 13.63
N TYR A 293 -23.66 10.25 14.02
CA TYR A 293 -22.50 9.41 13.70
C TYR A 293 -22.36 9.16 12.19
N LEU A 294 -23.46 8.97 11.46
CA LEU A 294 -23.43 8.84 10.00
C LEU A 294 -22.92 10.13 9.32
N ILE A 295 -23.40 11.30 9.75
CA ILE A 295 -23.00 12.60 9.19
C ILE A 295 -21.53 12.92 9.53
N TRP A 296 -21.17 12.97 10.81
CA TRP A 296 -19.87 13.47 11.27
C TRP A 296 -18.82 12.38 11.46
N GLY A 297 -19.19 11.21 11.98
CA GLY A 297 -18.26 10.08 12.15
C GLY A 297 -17.90 9.42 10.83
N VAL A 298 -18.90 9.08 10.00
CA VAL A 298 -18.70 8.37 8.73
C VAL A 298 -18.44 9.33 7.55
N GLY A 299 -19.20 10.43 7.47
CA GLY A 299 -19.09 11.42 6.39
C GLY A 299 -17.85 12.33 6.50
N ALA A 300 -17.77 13.12 7.59
CA ALA A 300 -16.70 14.09 7.79
C ALA A 300 -15.36 13.48 8.25
N GLY A 301 -15.37 12.26 8.78
CA GLY A 301 -14.19 11.55 9.27
C GLY A 301 -13.23 11.00 8.19
N LYS A 302 -13.07 11.63 7.03
CA LYS A 302 -12.12 11.21 5.97
C LYS A 302 -10.77 11.90 6.13
N ARG A 303 -9.66 11.14 6.09
CA ARG A 303 -8.30 11.73 6.19
C ARG A 303 -7.77 12.17 4.81
N ARG A 304 -7.34 13.43 4.67
CA ARG A 304 -6.74 13.96 3.41
C ARG A 304 -5.62 13.08 2.82
N ILE A 305 -4.67 12.63 3.65
CA ILE A 305 -3.43 11.99 3.19
C ILE A 305 -3.65 10.57 2.61
N CYS A 306 -4.67 9.83 3.05
CA CYS A 306 -4.88 8.44 2.64
C CYS A 306 -6.31 8.09 2.25
N GLY A 307 -7.22 9.08 2.18
CA GLY A 307 -8.65 8.94 1.88
C GLY A 307 -9.49 8.17 2.91
N GLN A 308 -8.86 7.38 3.79
CA GLN A 308 -9.56 6.46 4.70
C GLN A 308 -10.42 7.18 5.74
N ARG A 309 -11.58 6.58 6.04
CA ARG A 309 -12.47 6.98 7.13
C ARG A 309 -11.85 6.57 8.47
N LEU A 310 -11.72 7.49 9.42
CA LEU A 310 -11.01 7.26 10.69
C LEU A 310 -11.84 6.45 11.69
N PHE A 311 -13.13 6.76 11.81
CA PHE A 311 -14.01 6.22 12.85
C PHE A 311 -14.74 4.94 12.44
N VAL A 312 -14.53 4.47 11.20
CA VAL A 312 -15.17 3.27 10.65
C VAL A 312 -14.24 2.06 10.85
N PRO A 313 -14.68 0.98 11.52
CA PRO A 313 -13.89 -0.24 11.60
C PRO A 313 -13.68 -0.83 10.20
N LYS A 314 -12.47 -1.35 9.96
CA LYS A 314 -12.10 -2.03 8.71
C LYS A 314 -11.16 -3.18 8.99
N ASN A 315 -11.41 -4.33 8.36
CA ASN A 315 -10.57 -5.53 8.45
C ASN A 315 -9.33 -5.38 7.56
N CYS A 316 -8.39 -4.55 7.98
CA CYS A 316 -7.10 -4.39 7.32
C CYS A 316 -6.01 -4.05 8.34
N ARG A 317 -4.77 -4.42 8.01
CA ARG A 317 -3.57 -4.22 8.83
C ARG A 317 -3.45 -2.76 9.26
N LYS A 318 -3.39 -2.50 10.57
CA LYS A 318 -3.18 -1.17 11.14
C LYS A 318 -1.68 -0.89 11.26
N ASN A 319 -1.32 0.39 11.28
CA ASN A 319 0.05 0.81 11.50
C ASN A 319 0.49 0.52 12.94
N ALA A 320 1.71 0.01 13.14
CA ALA A 320 2.25 -0.27 14.47
C ALA A 320 2.34 0.98 15.38
N LYS A 321 2.43 2.19 14.80
CA LYS A 321 2.46 3.47 15.54
C LYS A 321 1.07 4.06 15.79
N ALA A 322 -0.02 3.32 15.50
CA ALA A 322 -1.39 3.75 15.77
C ALA A 322 -1.72 3.70 17.28
N HIS A 323 -2.62 4.56 17.75
CA HIS A 323 -3.11 4.48 19.13
C HIS A 323 -3.99 3.24 19.28
N HIS A 324 -3.59 2.33 20.18
CA HIS A 324 -4.23 1.04 20.41
C HIS A 324 -4.30 0.75 21.90
N VAL A 325 -5.41 0.16 22.34
CA VAL A 325 -5.57 -0.42 23.68
C VAL A 325 -6.18 -1.80 23.52
N LYS A 326 -5.58 -2.82 24.15
CA LYS A 326 -6.05 -4.21 24.09
C LYS A 326 -7.51 -4.30 24.57
N GLY A 327 -8.36 -5.04 23.84
CA GLY A 327 -9.80 -5.15 24.10
C GLY A 327 -10.64 -3.99 23.54
N ILE A 328 -10.16 -2.75 23.59
CA ILE A 328 -10.88 -1.56 23.12
C ILE A 328 -10.60 -1.27 21.63
N GLY A 329 -9.48 -1.75 21.10
CA GLY A 329 -9.07 -1.57 19.70
C GLY A 329 -8.44 -0.20 19.43
N TYR A 330 -8.73 0.37 18.25
CA TYR A 330 -8.02 1.53 17.72
C TYR A 330 -8.85 2.83 17.69
N ILE A 331 -10.18 2.73 17.58
CA ILE A 331 -11.06 3.88 17.33
C ILE A 331 -11.16 4.76 18.59
N ILE A 332 -11.55 4.17 19.72
CA ILE A 332 -11.74 4.90 20.99
C ILE A 332 -10.43 5.55 21.48
N PRO A 333 -9.26 4.87 21.52
CA PRO A 333 -8.01 5.50 21.92
C PRO A 333 -7.61 6.65 21.00
N THR A 334 -7.85 6.52 19.69
CA THR A 334 -7.59 7.57 18.71
C THR A 334 -8.52 8.78 18.93
N ALA A 335 -9.82 8.56 19.12
CA ALA A 335 -10.81 9.61 19.36
C ALA A 335 -10.55 10.36 20.68
N LEU A 336 -10.25 9.65 21.77
CA LEU A 336 -9.87 10.25 23.05
C LEU A 336 -8.58 11.08 22.90
N HIS A 337 -7.59 10.58 22.16
CA HIS A 337 -6.33 11.30 21.92
C HIS A 337 -6.54 12.60 21.13
N MET A 338 -7.46 12.61 20.15
CA MET A 338 -7.84 13.81 19.41
C MET A 338 -8.46 14.87 20.32
N LEU A 339 -9.35 14.49 21.22
CA LEU A 339 -10.05 15.44 22.10
C LEU A 339 -9.11 16.02 23.18
N VAL A 340 -8.29 15.18 23.80
CA VAL A 340 -7.38 15.59 24.89
C VAL A 340 -6.14 16.33 24.37
N PHE A 341 -5.44 15.76 23.39
CA PHE A 341 -4.12 16.27 22.94
C PHE A 341 -4.20 17.10 21.66
N ARG A 342 -5.35 17.11 20.96
CA ARG A 342 -5.59 17.88 19.72
C ARG A 342 -4.64 17.53 18.57
N TRP A 343 -4.09 16.32 18.60
CA TRP A 343 -3.38 15.66 17.50
C TRP A 343 -3.52 14.14 17.66
N PHE A 344 -3.25 13.39 16.59
CA PHE A 344 -3.34 11.92 16.58
C PHE A 344 -2.47 11.32 15.47
N ARG A 345 -2.18 10.01 15.53
CA ARG A 345 -1.73 9.23 14.36
C ARG A 345 -2.91 8.45 13.80
N CYS A 346 -3.24 8.58 12.50
CA CYS A 346 -4.32 7.75 11.97
C CYS A 346 -3.87 6.28 11.81
N THR A 347 -4.84 5.40 12.05
CA THR A 347 -4.70 3.96 12.23
C THR A 347 -4.19 3.20 10.99
N TYR A 348 -4.30 3.78 9.80
CA TYR A 348 -3.95 3.15 8.53
C TYR A 348 -2.49 3.44 8.12
N CYS A 349 -2.17 4.69 7.76
CA CYS A 349 -0.83 5.08 7.27
C CYS A 349 0.08 5.70 8.35
N GLY A 350 -0.34 5.77 9.62
CA GLY A 350 0.53 6.13 10.75
C GLY A 350 1.01 7.59 10.83
N THR A 351 0.87 8.40 9.77
CA THR A 351 1.31 9.81 9.77
C THR A 351 0.62 10.57 10.93
N PRO A 352 1.36 11.38 11.71
CA PRO A 352 0.76 12.27 12.68
C PRO A 352 0.01 13.42 11.98
N VAL A 353 -1.14 13.79 12.54
CA VAL A 353 -2.05 14.84 12.07
C VAL A 353 -2.46 15.68 13.27
N ARG A 354 -2.42 17.02 13.12
CA ARG A 354 -2.83 17.97 14.16
C ARG A 354 -4.18 18.63 13.87
N LEU A 355 -4.90 18.93 14.95
CA LEU A 355 -6.26 19.49 14.98
C LEU A 355 -6.31 20.86 15.69
N LYS A 356 -5.15 21.46 15.97
CA LYS A 356 -5.01 22.81 16.50
C LYS A 356 -3.72 23.46 15.97
N GLU A 357 -3.70 24.79 15.99
CA GLU A 357 -2.51 25.62 15.99
C GLU A 357 -2.08 25.96 17.44
#